data_AF-A0A3D1REM7-F1
#
_entry.id   AF-A0A3D1REM7-F1
#
_cell.length_a   1.000
_cell.length_b   1.000
_cell.length_c   1.000
_cell.angle_alpha   90.00
_cell.angle_beta   90.00
_cell.angle_gamma   90.00
#
_symmetry.space_group_name_H-M   'P 1'
#
loop_
_entity.id
_entity.type
_entity.pdbx_description
1 polymer ?
#
loop_
_entity_poly.entity_id
_entity_poly.type
_entity_poly.pdbx_seq_one_letter_code
_entity_poly.pdbx_strand_id
1 'polypeptide(L)'
;MKLISAVLIMASIYSCSTSRNTINQSFDNKDLIQKDSSNIFEIIGIDSIQNIYVILARRNELVYKVVSFQDSSECTNKIKKGNYYNLLLNSVFPENYLSKDRISSVRYGDVKVPLGGDKNVVWDLFSTPNLKGICLN
;
A
#
# COMPACT_ATOMS: atom_id res chain seq x y z
N MET A 1 8.31 -20.07 67.78
CA MET A 1 7.70 -20.68 66.57
C MET A 1 7.39 -19.53 65.62
N LYS A 2 8.21 -19.33 64.59
CA LYS A 2 8.01 -19.79 63.19
C LYS A 2 6.72 -19.20 62.58
N LEU A 3 6.64 -18.62 61.38
CA LEU A 3 7.54 -18.30 60.26
C LEU A 3 6.69 -17.45 59.29
N ILE A 4 7.30 -16.43 58.68
CA ILE A 4 7.27 -16.11 57.23
C ILE A 4 6.00 -15.55 56.55
N SER A 5 6.24 -14.38 55.93
CA SER A 5 5.78 -13.87 54.63
C SER A 5 4.60 -14.52 53.91
N ALA A 6 3.61 -13.71 53.56
CA ALA A 6 2.82 -13.89 52.35
C ALA A 6 2.95 -12.64 51.47
N VAL A 7 4.02 -12.68 50.68
CA VAL A 7 4.34 -11.81 49.56
C VAL A 7 3.61 -12.35 48.32
N LEU A 8 3.18 -11.45 47.43
CA LEU A 8 2.87 -11.68 46.01
C LEU A 8 1.75 -12.69 45.69
N ILE A 9 0.56 -12.19 45.32
CA ILE A 9 -0.04 -12.59 44.04
C ILE A 9 -0.49 -11.32 43.32
N MET A 10 0.49 -10.77 42.61
CA MET A 10 0.31 -9.91 41.45
C MET A 10 -0.33 -10.78 40.35
N ALA A 11 -1.63 -10.60 40.13
CA ALA A 11 -2.31 -11.11 38.93
C ALA A 11 -3.35 -10.09 38.50
N SER A 12 -2.85 -8.93 38.08
CA SER A 12 -3.55 -8.01 37.20
C SER A 12 -3.96 -8.78 35.95
N ILE A 13 -5.22 -9.23 35.97
CA ILE A 13 -5.96 -9.68 34.80
C ILE A 13 -6.09 -8.51 33.81
N TYR A 14 -5.03 -8.30 33.04
CA TYR A 14 -5.13 -7.66 31.73
C TYR A 14 -5.89 -8.63 30.82
N SER A 15 -7.21 -8.64 30.93
CA SER A 15 -8.08 -9.14 29.86
C SER A 15 -8.01 -8.14 28.72
N CYS A 16 -7.03 -8.30 27.83
CA CYS A 16 -7.19 -7.79 26.47
C CYS A 16 -8.28 -8.63 25.80
N SER A 17 -9.48 -8.09 25.68
CA SER A 17 -10.49 -8.59 24.75
C SER A 17 -10.00 -8.34 23.32
N THR A 18 -9.16 -9.25 22.81
CA THR A 18 -8.94 -9.34 21.37
C THR A 18 -10.23 -9.83 20.73
N SER A 19 -11.04 -8.89 20.27
CA SER A 19 -12.13 -9.16 19.33
C SER A 19 -11.51 -9.73 18.05
N ARG A 20 -11.45 -11.05 17.93
CA ARG A 20 -11.25 -11.71 16.65
C ARG A 20 -12.60 -11.71 15.94
N ASN A 21 -12.86 -10.62 15.22
CA ASN A 21 -13.84 -10.66 14.13
C ASN A 21 -13.28 -11.60 13.05
N THR A 22 -13.69 -12.86 13.11
CA THR A 22 -13.57 -13.78 11.99
C THR A 22 -14.53 -13.31 10.90
N ILE A 23 -14.07 -12.36 10.09
CA ILE A 23 -14.76 -11.97 8.86
C ILE A 23 -14.43 -13.04 7.83
N ASN A 24 -15.27 -14.08 7.79
CA ASN A 24 -15.42 -14.92 6.61
C ASN A 24 -16.16 -14.11 5.55
N GLN A 25 -15.44 -13.25 4.83
CA GLN A 25 -15.95 -12.61 3.62
C GLN A 25 -15.06 -13.01 2.44
N SER A 26 -15.63 -13.86 1.60
CA SER A 26 -15.31 -13.95 0.18
C SER A 26 -15.50 -12.56 -0.42
N PHE A 27 -14.39 -11.85 -0.64
CA PHE A 27 -14.40 -10.55 -1.29
C PHE A 27 -14.63 -10.73 -2.79
N ASP A 28 -15.91 -10.72 -3.18
CA ASP A 28 -16.29 -10.31 -4.52
C ASP A 28 -15.94 -8.82 -4.66
N ASN A 29 -14.98 -8.55 -5.53
CA ASN A 29 -14.27 -7.29 -5.74
C ASN A 29 -15.13 -6.20 -6.42
N LYS A 30 -16.36 -5.95 -5.95
CA LYS A 30 -17.24 -4.92 -6.53
C LYS A 30 -17.75 -3.85 -5.56
N ASP A 31 -17.78 -4.09 -4.25
CA ASP A 31 -18.45 -3.17 -3.31
C ASP A 31 -17.55 -2.35 -2.37
N LEU A 32 -16.21 -2.40 -2.52
CA LEU A 32 -15.29 -1.57 -1.72
C LEU A 32 -14.79 -0.29 -2.42
N ILE A 33 -15.42 0.13 -3.52
CA ILE A 33 -15.28 1.52 -3.95
C ILE A 33 -16.20 2.37 -3.06
N GLN A 34 -15.91 2.40 -1.77
CA GLN A 34 -16.35 3.46 -0.89
C GLN A 34 -15.78 4.73 -1.51
N LYS A 35 -16.67 5.60 -2.00
CA LYS A 35 -16.37 6.85 -2.70
C LYS A 35 -15.79 7.86 -1.71
N ASP A 36 -14.63 7.53 -1.15
CA ASP A 36 -13.74 8.45 -0.49
C ASP A 36 -13.24 9.39 -1.59
N SER A 37 -13.79 10.60 -1.61
CA SER A 37 -13.47 11.64 -2.59
C SER A 37 -12.06 12.19 -2.39
N SER A 38 -11.35 11.75 -1.34
CA SER A 38 -9.98 12.14 -1.11
C SER A 38 -9.03 11.31 -1.98
N ASN A 39 -8.23 12.00 -2.77
CA ASN A 39 -7.10 11.42 -3.48
C ASN A 39 -5.85 11.36 -2.57
N ILE A 40 -6.04 11.26 -1.25
CA ILE A 40 -4.95 11.25 -0.28
C ILE A 40 -4.49 9.81 -0.04
N PHE A 41 -3.19 9.59 -0.22
CA PHE A 41 -2.56 8.30 -0.02
C PHE A 41 -1.35 8.45 0.90
N GLU A 42 -1.18 7.50 1.79
CA GLU A 42 0.04 7.33 2.57
C GLU A 42 1.06 6.53 1.75
N ILE A 43 2.31 6.98 1.70
CA ILE A 43 3.38 6.21 1.06
C ILE A 43 3.94 5.22 2.07
N ILE A 44 3.66 3.93 1.88
CA ILE A 44 4.06 2.87 2.81
C ILE A 44 5.31 2.11 2.34
N GLY A 45 5.65 2.24 1.07
CA GLY A 45 6.79 1.54 0.48
C GLY A 45 7.29 2.29 -0.75
N ILE A 46 8.59 2.24 -0.93
CA ILE A 46 9.30 2.91 -1.99
C ILE A 46 10.44 1.97 -2.38
N ASP A 47 10.44 1.57 -3.64
CA ASP A 47 11.48 0.70 -4.22
C ASP A 47 11.89 1.22 -5.60
N SER A 48 12.99 0.71 -6.12
CA SER A 48 13.57 1.10 -7.39
C SER A 48 13.98 -0.13 -8.18
N ILE A 49 13.53 -0.21 -9.43
CA ILE A 49 13.91 -1.28 -10.36
C ILE A 49 14.47 -0.61 -11.60
N GLN A 50 15.79 -0.73 -11.83
CA GLN A 50 16.48 -0.03 -12.91
C GLN A 50 16.21 1.50 -12.87
N ASN A 51 15.58 2.05 -13.91
CA ASN A 51 15.24 3.47 -14.06
C ASN A 51 13.78 3.79 -13.70
N ILE A 52 13.07 2.89 -13.00
CA ILE A 52 11.71 3.15 -12.52
C ILE A 52 11.65 3.09 -10.99
N TYR A 53 10.78 3.89 -10.43
CA TYR A 53 10.35 3.82 -9.06
C TYR A 53 9.06 3.02 -8.96
N VAL A 54 8.98 2.15 -7.95
CA VAL A 54 7.78 1.40 -7.58
C VAL A 54 7.37 1.86 -6.18
N ILE A 55 6.27 2.60 -6.11
CA ILE A 55 5.77 3.23 -4.91
C ILE A 55 4.53 2.47 -4.46
N LEU A 56 4.51 2.04 -3.20
CA LEU A 56 3.35 1.46 -2.56
C LEU A 56 2.61 2.58 -1.82
N ALA A 57 1.44 2.94 -2.34
CA ALA A 57 0.57 3.98 -1.81
C ALA A 57 -0.67 3.34 -1.19
N ARG A 58 -0.95 3.63 0.08
CA ARG A 58 -2.12 3.11 0.80
C ARG A 58 -3.21 4.17 0.87
N ARG A 59 -4.44 3.78 0.56
CA ARG A 59 -5.65 4.56 0.87
C ARG A 59 -6.69 3.62 1.44
N ASN A 60 -7.13 3.91 2.66
CA ASN A 60 -7.95 3.00 3.46
C ASN A 60 -7.23 1.63 3.59
N GLU A 61 -7.95 0.53 3.40
CA GLU A 61 -7.41 -0.82 3.48
C GLU A 61 -6.71 -1.29 2.19
N LEU A 62 -6.69 -0.46 1.14
CA LEU A 62 -6.18 -0.83 -0.18
C LEU A 62 -4.79 -0.27 -0.44
N VAL A 63 -3.94 -1.09 -1.06
CA VAL A 63 -2.58 -0.72 -1.48
C VAL A 63 -2.52 -0.65 -3.01
N TYR A 64 -1.97 0.45 -3.50
CA TYR A 64 -1.85 0.77 -4.91
C TYR A 64 -0.37 0.77 -5.28
N LYS A 65 -0.01 0.02 -6.32
CA LYS A 65 1.33 0.06 -6.92
C LYS A 65 1.37 1.20 -7.93
N VAL A 66 2.22 2.19 -7.68
CA VAL A 66 2.38 3.38 -8.51
C VAL A 66 3.79 3.39 -9.09
N VAL A 67 3.92 3.53 -10.40
CA VAL A 67 5.19 3.61 -11.11
C VAL A 67 5.46 5.00 -11.65
N SER A 68 6.72 5.37 -11.63
CA SER A 68 7.24 6.58 -12.27
C SER A 68 8.63 6.29 -12.81
N PHE A 69 9.00 6.89 -13.94
CA PHE A 69 10.40 6.92 -14.35
C PHE A 69 11.21 7.78 -13.36
N GLN A 70 12.47 7.39 -13.18
CA GLN A 70 13.47 8.21 -12.52
C GLN A 70 13.87 9.31 -13.50
N ASP A 71 13.54 10.55 -13.16
CA ASP A 71 14.02 11.70 -13.91
C ASP A 71 15.32 12.20 -13.27
N SER A 72 16.39 12.32 -14.06
CA SER A 72 17.70 12.76 -13.58
C SER A 72 17.82 14.27 -13.42
N SER A 73 16.86 15.03 -13.95
CA SER A 73 16.87 16.49 -13.90
C SER A 73 15.94 17.03 -12.81
N GLU A 74 16.57 17.57 -11.77
CA GLU A 74 15.98 18.43 -10.73
C GLU A 74 14.94 17.79 -9.80
N CYS A 75 15.44 17.30 -8.67
CA CYS A 75 14.67 16.79 -7.54
C CYS A 75 14.10 17.92 -6.67
N THR A 76 13.06 18.61 -7.08
CA THR A 76 12.53 19.74 -6.30
C THR A 76 11.76 19.29 -5.05
N ASN A 77 11.13 18.10 -5.11
CA ASN A 77 10.34 17.55 -4.01
C ASN A 77 10.72 16.08 -3.77
N LYS A 78 10.93 15.68 -2.51
CA LYS A 78 11.20 14.28 -2.15
C LYS A 78 9.95 13.62 -1.57
N ILE A 79 9.52 12.50 -2.18
CA ILE A 79 8.53 11.63 -1.54
C ILE A 79 9.22 10.88 -0.40
N LYS A 80 8.54 10.79 0.74
CA LYS A 80 9.03 10.06 1.91
C LYS A 80 8.01 9.02 2.33
N LYS A 81 8.51 7.85 2.70
CA LYS A 81 7.70 6.82 3.37
C LYS A 81 7.12 7.38 4.68
N GLY A 82 5.87 7.04 4.97
CA GLY A 82 5.09 7.51 6.12
C GLY A 82 4.36 8.85 5.90
N ASN A 83 4.63 9.56 4.80
CA ASN A 83 3.95 10.81 4.49
C ASN A 83 2.72 10.59 3.60
N TYR A 84 1.80 11.56 3.66
CA TYR A 84 0.57 11.57 2.90
C TYR A 84 0.66 12.54 1.72
N TYR A 85 0.17 12.11 0.55
CA TYR A 85 0.20 12.89 -0.68
C TYR A 85 -1.12 12.78 -1.42
N ASN A 86 -1.52 13.85 -2.09
CA ASN A 86 -2.60 13.81 -3.06
C ASN A 86 -2.06 13.17 -4.35
N LEU A 87 -2.51 11.97 -4.74
CA LEU A 87 -2.04 11.25 -5.93
C LEU A 87 -3.14 11.16 -6.99
N LEU A 88 -2.81 11.55 -8.22
CA LEU A 88 -3.70 11.41 -9.38
C LEU A 88 -3.40 10.09 -10.10
N LEU A 89 -4.01 9.00 -9.64
CA LEU A 89 -3.74 7.67 -10.19
C LEU A 89 -4.40 7.47 -11.55
N ASN A 90 -3.60 7.12 -12.55
CA ASN A 90 -4.02 6.67 -13.86
C ASN A 90 -3.60 5.21 -14.04
N SER A 91 -4.54 4.30 -14.30
CA SER A 91 -4.19 2.92 -14.64
C SER A 91 -3.33 2.90 -15.90
N VAL A 92 -2.29 2.07 -15.92
CA VAL A 92 -1.47 1.87 -17.12
C VAL A 92 -2.17 0.94 -18.13
N PHE A 93 -3.25 0.28 -17.72
CA PHE A 93 -4.08 -0.51 -18.61
C PHE A 93 -5.09 0.39 -19.35
N PRO A 94 -5.46 0.03 -20.58
CA PRO A 94 -6.61 0.63 -21.26
C PRO A 94 -7.90 0.49 -20.42
N GLU A 95 -8.81 1.45 -20.52
CA GLU A 95 -10.06 1.51 -19.72
C GLU A 95 -10.92 0.24 -19.81
N ASN A 96 -10.84 -0.49 -20.92
CA ASN A 96 -11.61 -1.71 -21.18
C ASN A 96 -10.78 -3.00 -21.09
N TYR A 97 -9.64 -2.96 -20.42
CA TYR A 97 -8.80 -4.14 -20.29
C TYR A 97 -9.44 -5.17 -19.34
N LEU A 98 -9.97 -6.24 -19.92
CA LEU A 98 -10.58 -7.36 -19.19
C LEU A 98 -9.48 -8.28 -18.62
N SER A 99 -9.80 -8.95 -17.51
CA SER A 99 -8.98 -10.01 -16.93
C SER A 99 -7.58 -9.58 -16.44
N LYS A 100 -7.47 -8.40 -15.80
CA LYS A 100 -6.23 -7.94 -15.14
C LYS A 100 -5.72 -8.97 -14.12
N ASP A 101 -6.63 -9.66 -13.43
CA ASP A 101 -6.40 -10.70 -12.42
C ASP A 101 -5.60 -11.92 -12.92
N ARG A 102 -5.53 -12.14 -14.24
CA ARG A 102 -4.74 -13.22 -14.86
C ARG A 102 -3.30 -12.81 -15.20
N ILE A 103 -2.97 -11.53 -15.01
CA ILE A 103 -1.66 -10.99 -15.37
C ILE A 103 -0.77 -10.96 -14.12
N SER A 104 0.38 -11.62 -14.21
CA SER A 104 1.38 -11.63 -13.14
C SER A 104 2.33 -10.44 -13.17
N SER A 105 2.40 -9.71 -14.29
CA SER A 105 3.28 -8.55 -14.44
C SER A 105 2.91 -7.66 -15.62
N VAL A 106 3.19 -6.36 -15.51
CA VAL A 106 3.06 -5.38 -16.60
C VAL A 106 4.45 -4.88 -17.01
N ARG A 107 4.66 -4.68 -18.30
CA ARG A 107 5.84 -3.99 -18.80
C ARG A 107 5.61 -2.47 -18.77
N TYR A 108 6.51 -1.73 -18.13
CA TYR A 108 6.52 -0.28 -18.07
C TYR A 108 7.88 0.23 -18.57
N GLY A 109 7.93 0.74 -19.81
CA GLY A 109 9.20 0.89 -20.53
C GLY A 109 9.84 -0.47 -20.80
N ASP A 110 11.12 -0.63 -20.45
CA ASP A 110 11.84 -1.90 -20.57
C ASP A 110 11.74 -2.78 -19.31
N VAL A 111 11.10 -2.29 -18.25
CA VAL A 111 11.03 -2.96 -16.95
C VAL A 111 9.76 -3.79 -16.81
N LYS A 112 9.90 -5.03 -16.35
CA LYS A 112 8.78 -5.92 -16.02
C LYS A 112 8.42 -5.77 -14.54
N VAL A 113 7.28 -5.16 -14.25
CA VAL A 113 6.79 -4.90 -12.89
C VAL A 113 5.79 -5.98 -12.51
N PRO A 114 6.01 -6.76 -11.43
CA PRO A 114 5.05 -7.77 -11.00
C PRO A 114 3.76 -7.13 -10.47
N LEU A 115 2.62 -7.63 -10.95
CA LEU A 115 1.30 -7.35 -10.40
C LEU A 115 1.00 -8.27 -9.22
N GLY A 116 0.02 -7.89 -8.41
CA GLY A 116 -0.38 -8.67 -7.25
C GLY A 116 0.59 -8.58 -6.07
N GLY A 117 0.39 -9.43 -5.07
CA GLY A 117 1.12 -9.38 -3.80
C GLY A 117 0.18 -9.77 -2.66
N ASP A 118 0.26 -9.05 -1.54
CA ASP A 118 -0.63 -9.25 -0.40
C ASP A 118 -2.11 -9.07 -0.78
N LYS A 119 -3.00 -9.65 0.03
CA LYS A 119 -4.47 -9.69 -0.19
C LYS A 119 -5.10 -8.30 -0.46
N ASN A 120 -4.47 -7.23 0.02
CA ASN A 120 -4.99 -5.87 -0.04
C ASN A 120 -4.39 -5.04 -1.19
N VAL A 121 -3.52 -5.62 -2.01
CA VAL A 121 -2.94 -4.95 -3.17
C VAL A 121 -3.96 -4.97 -4.32
N VAL A 122 -4.33 -3.78 -4.80
CA VAL A 122 -5.17 -3.63 -5.98
C VAL A 122 -4.47 -4.27 -7.17
N TRP A 123 -5.18 -5.15 -7.89
CA TRP A 123 -4.63 -5.90 -9.02
C TRP A 123 -4.56 -5.05 -10.30
N ASP A 124 -3.77 -3.98 -10.22
CA ASP A 124 -3.56 -2.98 -11.26
C ASP A 124 -2.16 -2.36 -11.06
N LEU A 125 -1.69 -1.64 -12.07
CA LEU A 125 -0.49 -0.82 -12.00
C LEU A 125 -0.88 0.60 -12.38
N PHE A 126 -0.53 1.56 -11.53
CA PHE A 126 -0.89 2.95 -11.73
C PHE A 126 0.34 3.78 -12.07
N SER A 127 0.14 4.84 -12.84
CA SER A 127 1.08 5.95 -12.97
C SER A 127 0.43 7.19 -12.37
N THR A 128 1.21 8.23 -12.13
CA THR A 128 0.66 9.52 -11.70
C THR A 128 1.47 10.68 -12.27
N PRO A 129 0.83 11.70 -12.84
CA PRO A 129 1.54 12.84 -13.43
C PRO A 129 2.13 13.77 -12.35
N ASN A 130 1.55 13.77 -11.15
CA ASN A 130 1.93 14.72 -10.10
C ASN A 130 3.10 14.24 -9.23
N LEU A 131 3.73 13.10 -9.58
CA LEU A 131 5.04 12.69 -9.05
C LEU A 131 6.18 12.88 -10.04
N LYS A 132 5.93 13.51 -11.20
CA LYS A 132 6.98 13.88 -12.15
C LYS A 132 7.93 14.91 -11.50
N GLY A 133 9.24 14.67 -11.60
CA GLY A 133 10.26 15.51 -10.95
C GLY A 133 10.47 15.25 -9.45
N ILE A 134 9.95 14.13 -8.93
CA ILE A 134 10.16 13.73 -7.54
C ILE A 134 11.25 12.67 -7.45
N CYS A 135 12.24 12.92 -6.60
CA CYS A 135 13.25 11.95 -6.24
C CYS A 135 12.90 11.27 -4.93
N LEU A 136 13.22 9.99 -4.84
CA LEU A 136 13.05 9.23 -3.62
C LEU A 136 14.25 9.46 -2.70
N ASN A 137 14.03 9.38 -1.39
CA ASN A 137 15.07 9.50 -0.38
C ASN A 137 15.22 8.22 0.44
#